data_AF-A0A2G5QKL0-F1
#
_entry.id   AF-A0A2G5QKL0-F1
#
_cell.length_a   1.000
_cell.length_b   1.000
_cell.length_c   1.000
_cell.angle_alpha   90.00
_cell.angle_beta   90.00
_cell.angle_gamma   90.00
#
_symmetry.space_group_name_H-M   'P 1'
#
loop_
_entity.id
_entity.type
_entity.pdbx_description
1 polymer ?
#
loop_
_entity_poly.entity_id
_entity_poly.type
_entity_poly.pdbx_seq_one_letter_code
_entity_poly.pdbx_strand_id
1 'polypeptide(L)' 'MNKPAKPEADDFDDLEPFDDGLGPIPTEAERDAWFERNREAIGQLVDEAWAEIERGEYDERSFAEIIAEGVARHSAKG' A
#
# COMPACT_ATOMS: atom_id res chain seq x y z
N MET A 1 -18.85 8.42 -29.10
CA MET A 1 -17.54 8.20 -28.46
C MET A 1 -17.75 8.25 -26.96
N ASN A 2 -17.76 7.08 -26.31
CA ASN A 2 -17.82 7.01 -24.85
C ASN A 2 -16.44 7.37 -24.32
N LYS A 3 -16.34 8.45 -23.54
CA LYS A 3 -15.18 8.65 -22.68
C LYS A 3 -15.20 7.53 -21.64
N PRO A 4 -14.08 6.83 -21.37
CA PRO A 4 -14.00 6.05 -20.14
C PRO A 4 -14.16 7.02 -18.98
N ALA A 5 -15.16 6.78 -18.13
CA ALA A 5 -15.28 7.49 -16.87
C ALA A 5 -13.98 7.26 -16.09
N LYS A 6 -13.34 8.35 -15.66
CA LYS A 6 -12.32 8.30 -14.62
C LYS A 6 -12.96 7.53 -13.46
N PRO A 7 -12.32 6.50 -12.87
CA PRO A 7 -12.81 5.98 -11.61
C PRO A 7 -12.90 7.20 -10.69
N GLU A 8 -14.10 7.51 -10.21
CA GLU A 8 -14.21 8.45 -9.11
C GLU A 8 -13.25 7.92 -8.05
N ALA A 9 -12.39 8.80 -7.53
CA ALA A 9 -11.69 8.46 -6.31
C ALA A 9 -12.82 8.11 -5.35
N ASP A 10 -12.94 6.82 -5.04
CA ASP A 10 -13.79 6.35 -3.96
C ASP A 10 -13.33 7.18 -2.77
N ASP A 11 -14.14 8.17 -2.41
CA ASP A 11 -13.78 9.13 -1.39
C ASP A 11 -13.50 8.29 -0.16
N PHE A 12 -12.24 8.21 0.27
CA PHE A 12 -11.85 7.50 1.49
C PHE A 12 -12.62 8.05 2.72
N ASP A 13 -13.34 9.16 2.55
CA ASP A 13 -14.30 9.76 3.47
C ASP A 13 -15.60 8.94 3.65
N ASP A 14 -15.97 8.05 2.71
CA ASP A 14 -17.16 7.18 2.78
C ASP A 14 -16.87 5.79 3.39
N LEU A 15 -15.61 5.52 3.74
CA LEU A 15 -15.28 4.35 4.55
C LEU A 15 -15.68 4.65 6.00
N GLU A 16 -16.78 4.05 6.46
CA GLU A 16 -17.11 4.02 7.89
C GLU A 16 -15.86 3.61 8.68
N PRO A 17 -15.59 4.23 9.85
CA PRO A 17 -14.41 3.91 10.64
C PRO A 17 -14.37 2.41 10.91
N PHE A 18 -13.52 1.69 10.18
CA PHE A 18 -13.25 0.31 10.45
C PHE A 18 -12.46 0.31 11.77
N ASP A 19 -13.05 -0.22 12.85
CA ASP A 19 -12.34 -0.37 14.12
C ASP A 19 -11.33 -1.53 13.99
N ASP A 20 -10.25 -1.25 13.28
CA ASP A 20 -9.11 -2.13 13.07
C ASP A 20 -8.06 -1.99 14.18
N GLY A 21 -8.34 -1.16 15.19
CA GLY A 21 -7.42 -0.84 16.28
C GLY A 21 -6.23 0.05 15.88
N LEU A 22 -6.21 0.61 14.67
CA LEU A 22 -5.13 1.48 14.18
C LEU A 22 -5.35 2.97 14.47
N GLY A 23 -6.51 3.31 15.04
CA GLY A 23 -6.88 4.69 15.38
C GLY A 23 -7.57 5.42 14.24
N PRO A 24 -7.79 6.75 14.36
CA PRO A 24 -8.49 7.50 13.33
C PRO A 24 -7.67 7.57 12.04
N ILE A 25 -8.36 7.61 10.90
CA ILE A 25 -7.75 7.88 9.60
C ILE A 25 -7.06 9.26 9.67
N PRO A 26 -5.77 9.37 9.31
CA PRO A 26 -5.07 10.65 9.34
C PRO A 26 -5.67 11.62 8.31
N THR A 27 -5.74 12.90 8.68
CA THR A 27 -6.18 13.97 7.78
C THR A 27 -5.22 14.13 6.60
N GLU A 28 -5.67 14.78 5.52
CA GLU A 28 -4.81 15.07 4.37
C GLU A 28 -3.54 15.83 4.75
N ALA A 29 -3.67 16.87 5.59
CA ALA A 29 -2.53 17.65 6.06
C ALA A 29 -1.52 16.82 6.89
N GLU A 30 -2.01 15.88 7.70
CA GLU A 30 -1.15 14.98 8.46
C GLU A 30 -0.44 13.97 7.55
N ARG A 31 -1.13 13.44 6.53
CA ARG A 31 -0.51 12.58 5.51
C ARG A 31 0.55 13.33 4.73
N ASP A 32 0.28 14.55 4.28
CA ASP A 32 1.24 15.37 3.53
C ASP A 32 2.47 15.72 4.37
N ALA A 33 2.27 16.13 5.62
CA ALA A 33 3.37 16.38 6.55
C ALA A 33 4.22 15.12 6.79
N TRP A 34 3.58 13.96 6.88
CA TRP A 34 4.28 12.69 6.97
C TRP A 34 5.07 12.38 5.69
N PHE A 35 4.49 12.56 4.50
CA PHE A 35 5.20 12.34 3.24
C PHE A 35 6.41 13.26 3.09
N GLU A 36 6.26 14.55 3.36
CA GLU A 36 7.37 15.50 3.24
C GLU A 36 8.49 15.17 4.24
N ARG A 37 8.13 14.84 5.49
CA ARG A 37 9.12 14.42 6.51
C ARG A 37 9.88 13.16 6.12
N ASN A 38 9.23 12.22 5.43
CA ASN A 38 9.81 10.92 5.10
C ASN A 38 10.32 10.84 3.64
N ARG A 39 10.27 11.95 2.89
CA ARG A 39 10.56 11.98 1.45
C ARG A 39 11.91 11.37 1.09
N GLU A 40 12.95 11.71 1.85
CA GLU A 40 14.30 11.19 1.60
C GLU A 40 14.38 9.67 1.84
N ALA A 41 13.81 9.19 2.94
CA ALA A 41 13.78 7.77 3.26
C ALA A 41 12.98 6.98 2.21
N ILE A 42 11.85 7.52 1.73
CA ILE A 42 11.08 6.94 0.63
C ILE A 42 11.93 6.87 -0.64
N GLY A 43 12.68 7.93 -0.96
CA GLY A 43 13.60 7.94 -2.10
C GLY A 43 14.65 6.83 -2.02
N GLN A 44 15.28 6.68 -0.85
CA GLN A 44 16.28 5.62 -0.62
C GLN A 44 15.69 4.21 -0.80
N LEU A 45 14.47 3.98 -0.30
CA LEU A 45 13.77 2.71 -0.48
C LEU A 45 13.45 2.41 -1.96
N VAL A 46 13.10 3.45 -2.73
CA VAL A 46 12.85 3.30 -4.17
C VAL A 46 14.14 2.97 -4.92
N ASP A 47 15.24 3.65 -4.60
CA ASP A 47 16.55 3.38 -5.22
C ASP A 47 17.04 1.96 -4.90
N GLU A 48 16.87 1.51 -3.65
CA GLU A 48 17.18 0.14 -3.23
C GLU A 48 16.34 -0.89 -3.97
N ALA A 49 15.02 -0.70 -4.05
CA ALA A 49 14.12 -1.59 -4.78
C ALA A 49 14.49 -1.68 -6.27
N TRP A 50 14.89 -0.57 -6.90
CA TRP A 50 15.39 -0.60 -8.28
C TRP A 50 16.68 -1.41 -8.40
N ALA A 51 17.63 -1.21 -7.47
CA ALA A 51 18.87 -1.98 -7.46
C ALA A 51 18.64 -3.48 -7.22
N GLU A 52 17.65 -3.86 -6.41
CA GLU A 52 17.22 -5.26 -6.24
C GLU A 52 16.66 -5.83 -7.54
N ILE A 53 15.79 -5.09 -8.23
CA ILE A 53 15.24 -5.50 -9.53
C ILE A 53 16.36 -5.71 -10.56
N GLU A 54 17.32 -4.80 -10.67
CA GLU A 54 18.46 -4.93 -11.59
C GLU A 54 19.35 -6.14 -11.28
N ARG A 55 19.46 -6.50 -10.00
CA ARG A 55 20.19 -7.70 -9.55
C ARG A 55 19.39 -8.99 -9.66
N GLY A 56 18.10 -8.91 -9.99
CA GLY A 56 17.18 -10.06 -9.98
C GLY A 56 16.83 -10.55 -8.58
N GLU A 57 16.98 -9.71 -7.56
CA GLU A 57 16.72 -10.00 -6.16
C GLU A 57 15.28 -9.60 -5.76
N TYR A 58 14.28 -9.97 -6.58
CA TYR A 58 12.88 -9.63 -6.32
C TYR A 58 12.01 -10.87 -6.12
N ASP A 59 10.90 -10.70 -5.42
CA ASP A 59 9.91 -11.74 -5.25
C ASP A 59 9.08 -11.91 -6.54
N GLU A 60 9.27 -13.02 -7.23
CA GLU A 60 8.57 -13.33 -8.49
C GLU A 60 7.11 -13.76 -8.28
N ARG A 61 6.69 -13.96 -7.03
CA ARG A 61 5.35 -14.44 -6.71
C ARG A 61 4.31 -13.41 -7.13
N SER A 62 3.24 -13.93 -7.72
CA SER A 62 2.04 -13.15 -8.00
C SER A 62 1.36 -12.67 -6.71
N PHE A 63 0.58 -11.59 -6.81
CA PHE A 63 -0.28 -11.15 -5.71
C PHE A 63 -1.18 -12.27 -5.17
N ALA A 64 -1.67 -13.16 -6.04
CA ALA A 64 -2.49 -14.30 -5.63
C ALA A 64 -1.72 -15.28 -4.73
N GLU A 65 -0.45 -15.55 -5.04
CA GLU A 65 0.41 -16.42 -4.22
C GLU A 65 0.75 -15.77 -2.88
N ILE A 66 1.02 -14.46 -2.87
CA ILE A 66 1.27 -13.70 -1.64
C ILE A 66 0.03 -13.73 -0.73
N ILE A 67 -1.16 -13.50 -1.28
CA ILE A 67 -2.43 -13.56 -0.54
C ILE A 67 -2.69 -14.98 -0.02
N ALA A 68 -2.54 -16.00 -0.88
CA ALA A 68 -2.76 -17.39 -0.50
C ALA A 68 -1.85 -17.81 0.66
N GLU A 69 -0.58 -17.39 0.65
CA GLU A 69 0.33 -17.64 1.76
C GLU A 69 -0.10 -16.90 3.03
N GLY A 70 -0.49 -15.62 2.92
CA GLY A 70 -0.98 -14.84 4.05
C GLY A 70 -2.18 -15.50 4.73
N VAL A 71 -3.15 -15.95 3.94
CA VAL A 71 -4.32 -16.70 4.41
C VAL A 71 -3.89 -17.99 5.11
N ALA A 72 -3.03 -18.80 4.48
CA ALA A 72 -2.56 -20.05 5.06
C ALA A 72 -1.83 -19.84 6.41
N ARG A 73 -0.96 -18.82 6.49
CA ARG A 73 -0.24 -18.45 7.72
C ARG A 73 -1.17 -17.97 8.83
N HIS A 74 -2.22 -17.22 8.49
CA HIS A 74 -3.20 -16.77 9.47
C HIS A 74 -4.05 -17.93 9.99
N SER A 75 -4.55 -18.79 9.09
CA SER A 75 -5.36 -19.96 9.47
C SER A 75 -4.59 -20.99 10.29
N ALA A 76 -3.27 -21.14 10.10
CA ALA A 76 -2.45 -22.04 10.88
C ALA A 76 -2.14 -21.55 12.32
N LYS A 77 -2.43 -20.27 12.61
CA LYS A 77 -2.26 -19.67 13.95
C LYS A 77 -3.57 -19.67 14.77
N GLY A 78 -4.68 -20.10 14.17
CA GLY A 78 -5.99 -20.22 14.81
C GLY A 78 -6.24 -21.57 15.45
#